data_AF-A0A061NSF6-F1
#
_entry.id   AF-A0A061NSF6-F1
#
_cell.length_a   1.000
_cell.length_b   1.000
_cell.length_c   1.000
_cell.angle_alpha   90.00
_cell.angle_beta   90.00
_cell.angle_gamma   90.00
#
_symmetry.space_group_name_H-M   'P 1'
#
loop_
_entity.id
_entity.type
_entity.pdbx_description
1 polymer ?
#
loop_
_entity_poly.entity_id
_entity_poly.type
_entity_poly.pdbx_seq_one_letter_code
_entity_poly.pdbx_strand_id
1 'polypeptide(L)'
;MTIENNQWLTDQMPASFSRFKRALEVLTTDADPQVGPTPKESIWTKNKATLYRYVPPVEREHSVPLLLVYALINKPYILDLTEGNSLVEYLTNKGFDVYLLEWGTPGMEDRHMKLDDYIVDYIPRAVRKVLQKSG
;
A
#
# COMPACT_ATOMS: atom_id res chain seq x y z
N MET A 1 -33.00 46.43 0.91
CA MET A 1 -32.11 45.52 1.66
C MET A 1 -32.79 44.17 1.74
N THR A 2 -32.60 43.32 0.73
CA THR A 2 -32.73 41.85 0.78
C THR A 2 -32.36 41.33 -0.61
N ILE A 3 -31.19 40.70 -0.74
CA ILE A 3 -30.83 39.90 -1.92
C ILE A 3 -31.27 38.48 -1.57
N GLU A 4 -32.39 38.04 -2.13
CA GLU A 4 -32.88 36.68 -2.00
C GLU A 4 -32.07 35.72 -2.89
N ASN A 5 -31.43 34.76 -2.23
CA ASN A 5 -31.35 33.35 -2.58
C ASN A 5 -31.20 32.96 -4.06
N ASN A 6 -29.94 32.74 -4.46
CA ASN A 6 -29.53 31.92 -5.61
C ASN A 6 -29.76 30.40 -5.39
N GLN A 7 -30.87 30.02 -4.77
CA GLN A 7 -31.15 28.62 -4.38
C GLN A 7 -31.92 27.84 -5.47
N TRP A 8 -32.41 28.51 -6.52
CA TRP A 8 -33.17 27.91 -7.63
C TRP A 8 -32.30 27.39 -8.79
N LEU A 9 -31.01 27.77 -8.83
CA LEU A 9 -30.07 27.34 -9.88
C LEU A 9 -29.57 25.90 -9.66
N THR A 10 -29.61 25.40 -8.43
CA THR A 10 -29.11 24.06 -8.06
C THR A 10 -30.14 22.96 -8.25
N ASP A 11 -31.44 23.28 -8.23
CA ASP A 11 -32.55 22.31 -8.32
C ASP A 11 -32.92 21.89 -9.76
N GLN A 12 -32.40 22.57 -10.78
CA GLN A 12 -32.75 22.33 -12.20
C GLN A 12 -31.65 21.64 -13.01
N MET A 13 -30.72 20.94 -12.37
CA MET A 13 -29.75 20.12 -13.11
C MET A 13 -30.44 18.85 -13.61
N PRO A 14 -30.73 18.69 -14.92
CA PRO A 14 -31.42 17.52 -15.41
C PRO A 14 -30.57 16.27 -15.13
N ALA A 15 -31.21 15.15 -14.78
CA ALA A 15 -30.53 13.87 -14.52
C ALA A 15 -29.65 13.37 -15.69
N SER A 16 -29.79 13.98 -16.87
CA SER A 16 -28.90 13.80 -18.03
C SER A 16 -27.51 14.42 -17.82
N PHE A 17 -27.43 15.61 -17.21
CA PHE A 17 -26.17 16.30 -16.94
C PHE A 17 -25.34 15.61 -15.86
N SER A 18 -25.97 15.08 -14.82
CA SER A 18 -25.29 14.29 -13.78
C SER A 18 -24.73 12.97 -14.32
N ARG A 19 -25.46 12.31 -15.23
CA ARG A 19 -25.00 11.11 -15.95
C ARG A 19 -23.84 11.42 -16.89
N PHE A 20 -23.92 12.52 -17.64
CA PHE A 20 -22.84 12.97 -18.52
C PHE A 20 -21.56 13.28 -17.73
N LYS A 21 -21.68 14.01 -16.61
CA LYS A 21 -20.56 14.30 -15.72
C LYS A 21 -19.90 13.02 -15.19
N ARG A 22 -20.70 12.05 -14.72
CA ARG A 22 -20.17 10.77 -14.21
C ARG A 22 -19.52 9.92 -15.30
N ALA A 23 -20.06 9.95 -16.51
CA ALA A 23 -19.45 9.27 -17.66
C ALA A 23 -18.10 9.90 -18.03
N LEU A 24 -18.02 11.24 -18.04
CA LEU A 24 -16.77 11.95 -18.26
C LEU A 24 -15.75 11.62 -17.16
N GLU A 25 -16.19 11.62 -15.90
CA GLU A 25 -15.35 11.31 -14.73
C GLU A 25 -14.80 9.88 -14.76
N VAL A 26 -15.59 8.88 -15.17
CA VAL A 26 -15.11 7.50 -15.37
C VAL A 26 -14.10 7.41 -16.53
N LEU A 27 -14.26 8.21 -17.58
CA LEU A 27 -13.34 8.25 -18.72
C LEU A 27 -12.04 9.00 -18.42
N THR A 28 -12.07 9.97 -17.50
CA THR A 28 -10.92 10.83 -17.19
C THR A 28 -10.21 10.49 -15.89
N THR A 29 -10.81 9.68 -15.01
CA THR A 29 -10.20 9.28 -13.74
C THR A 29 -9.54 7.91 -13.92
N ASP A 30 -8.26 7.80 -13.56
CA ASP A 30 -7.59 6.51 -13.48
C ASP A 30 -8.40 5.61 -12.53
N ALA A 31 -8.84 4.45 -13.05
CA ALA A 31 -9.79 3.57 -12.36
C ALA A 31 -9.16 2.78 -11.20
N ASP A 32 -7.85 2.91 -10.99
CA ASP A 32 -7.16 2.14 -9.97
C ASP A 32 -7.44 2.74 -8.58
N PRO A 33 -8.00 1.95 -7.64
CA PRO A 33 -8.19 2.41 -6.28
C PRO A 33 -6.83 2.77 -5.68
N GLN A 34 -6.77 3.88 -4.95
CA GLN A 34 -5.59 4.26 -4.19
C GLN A 34 -5.36 3.20 -3.10
N VAL A 35 -4.30 2.41 -3.27
CA VAL A 35 -3.91 1.34 -2.34
C VAL A 35 -2.51 1.56 -1.78
N GLY A 36 -2.22 0.96 -0.64
CA GLY A 36 -0.97 1.14 0.09
C GLY A 36 -0.85 2.51 0.77
N PRO A 37 -1.88 3.01 1.48
CA PRO A 37 -1.85 4.36 2.05
C PRO A 37 -0.90 4.48 3.25
N THR A 38 -0.51 3.38 3.90
CA THR A 38 0.26 3.43 5.13
C THR A 38 1.70 3.92 4.84
N PRO A 39 2.16 5.01 5.46
CA PRO A 39 3.50 5.56 5.20
C PRO A 39 4.61 4.53 5.44
N LYS A 40 5.55 4.41 4.50
CA LYS A 40 6.64 3.44 4.56
C LYS A 40 7.94 3.97 3.96
N GLU A 41 9.06 3.49 4.48
CA GLU A 41 10.41 3.74 3.98
C GLU A 41 11.01 2.46 3.37
N SER A 42 11.74 2.57 2.26
CA SER A 42 12.54 1.47 1.74
C SER A 42 13.85 1.38 2.51
N ILE A 43 14.12 0.22 3.12
CA ILE A 43 15.32 0.02 3.96
C ILE A 43 16.35 -0.91 3.32
N TRP A 44 15.93 -1.70 2.33
CA TRP A 44 16.82 -2.58 1.58
C TRP A 44 16.20 -2.97 0.23
N THR A 45 17.04 -3.09 -0.78
CA THR A 45 16.65 -3.60 -2.10
C THR A 45 17.63 -4.65 -2.58
N LYS A 46 17.12 -5.60 -3.37
CA LYS A 46 17.91 -6.55 -4.16
C LYS A 46 17.14 -6.92 -5.41
N ASN A 47 17.72 -6.61 -6.57
CA ASN A 47 17.02 -6.70 -7.85
C ASN A 47 15.70 -5.92 -7.76
N LYS A 48 14.55 -6.57 -7.97
CA LYS A 48 13.22 -5.95 -7.85
C LYS A 48 12.63 -6.08 -6.44
N ALA A 49 13.22 -6.92 -5.59
CA ALA A 49 12.73 -7.10 -4.24
C ALA A 49 13.10 -5.88 -3.39
N THR A 50 12.12 -5.37 -2.67
CA THR A 50 12.25 -4.23 -1.76
C THR A 50 11.70 -4.61 -0.39
N LEU A 51 12.49 -4.34 0.65
CA LEU A 51 12.04 -4.43 2.03
C LEU A 51 11.65 -3.04 2.50
N TYR A 52 10.37 -2.89 2.84
CA TYR A 52 9.82 -1.69 3.42
C TYR A 52 9.72 -1.82 4.94
N ARG A 53 9.90 -0.70 5.63
CA ARG A 53 9.50 -0.51 7.03
C ARG A 53 8.38 0.51 7.06
N TYR A 54 7.29 0.19 7.73
CA TYR A 54 6.19 1.14 7.92
C TYR A 54 6.52 2.11 9.03
N VAL A 55 6.16 3.38 8.86
CA VAL A 55 6.35 4.43 9.86
C VAL A 55 5.22 4.30 10.88
N PRO A 56 5.50 3.90 12.13
CA PRO A 56 4.46 3.74 13.12
C PRO A 56 3.90 5.12 13.53
N PRO A 57 2.58 5.29 13.63
CA PRO A 57 1.96 6.53 14.09
C PRO A 57 2.00 6.69 15.62
N VAL A 58 2.37 5.62 16.34
CA VAL A 58 2.44 5.55 17.79
C VAL A 58 3.83 5.11 18.25
N GLU A 59 4.14 5.32 19.53
CA GLU A 59 5.34 4.74 20.12
C GLU A 59 5.28 3.21 20.07
N ARG A 60 6.46 2.60 19.90
CA ARG A 60 6.58 1.15 19.78
C ARG A 60 6.33 0.49 21.14
N GLU A 61 5.29 -0.34 21.21
CA GLU A 61 4.96 -1.11 22.41
C GLU A 61 5.63 -2.50 22.42
N HIS A 62 5.89 -3.07 21.24
CA HIS A 62 6.38 -4.45 21.12
C HIS A 62 7.86 -4.51 20.70
N SER A 63 8.68 -5.19 21.50
CA SER A 63 10.13 -5.35 21.24
C SER A 63 10.47 -6.29 20.09
N VAL A 64 9.55 -7.18 19.68
CA VAL A 64 9.75 -8.09 18.55
C VAL A 64 9.12 -7.49 17.28
N PRO A 65 9.87 -7.27 16.19
CA PRO A 65 9.33 -6.75 14.94
C PRO A 65 8.51 -7.80 14.17
N LEU A 66 7.64 -7.34 13.27
CA LEU A 66 6.88 -8.21 12.37
C LEU A 66 7.40 -8.06 10.94
N LEU A 67 7.83 -9.18 10.33
CA LEU A 67 8.19 -9.23 8.92
C LEU A 67 7.09 -9.95 8.12
N LEU A 68 6.38 -9.20 7.29
CA LEU A 68 5.38 -9.72 6.37
C LEU A 68 6.06 -10.19 5.08
N VAL A 69 5.88 -11.47 4.75
CA VAL A 69 6.34 -12.09 3.50
C VAL A 69 5.11 -12.60 2.77
N TYR A 70 4.77 -11.95 1.66
CA TYR A 70 3.57 -12.28 0.89
C TYR A 70 3.87 -13.21 -0.29
N ALA A 71 2.83 -13.65 -0.99
CA ALA A 71 2.90 -14.52 -2.15
C ALA A 71 3.79 -13.94 -3.27
N LEU A 72 4.39 -14.83 -4.06
CA LEU A 72 5.24 -14.46 -5.21
C LEU A 72 4.44 -14.00 -6.44
N ILE A 73 3.17 -14.43 -6.56
CA ILE A 73 2.34 -14.18 -7.73
C ILE A 73 1.52 -12.89 -7.58
N ASN A 74 0.97 -12.65 -6.40
CA ASN A 74 0.08 -11.52 -6.13
C ASN A 74 0.85 -10.37 -5.49
N LYS A 75 0.41 -9.13 -5.73
CA LYS A 75 1.01 -7.95 -5.09
C LYS A 75 0.61 -7.86 -3.60
N PRO A 76 1.50 -7.35 -2.74
CA PRO A 76 1.27 -7.32 -1.30
C PRO A 76 0.31 -6.22 -0.83
N TYR A 77 -0.18 -5.35 -1.72
CA TYR A 77 -1.13 -4.28 -1.36
C TYR A 77 -2.43 -4.82 -0.74
N ILE A 78 -2.74 -6.12 -0.87
CA ILE A 78 -3.87 -6.75 -0.16
C ILE A 78 -3.73 -6.64 1.36
N LEU A 79 -2.51 -6.55 1.88
CA LEU A 79 -2.24 -6.36 3.30
C LEU A 79 -2.38 -4.88 3.72
N ASP A 80 -2.50 -3.98 2.74
CA ASP A 80 -2.52 -2.53 2.93
C ASP A 80 -3.45 -1.86 1.90
N LEU A 81 -4.74 -2.24 1.90
CA LEU A 81 -5.70 -1.86 0.86
C LEU A 81 -6.13 -0.40 0.96
N THR A 82 -7.02 -0.07 1.88
CA THR A 82 -7.53 1.28 2.12
C THR A 82 -7.44 1.60 3.59
N GLU A 83 -7.52 2.89 3.93
CA GLU A 83 -7.69 3.33 5.31
C GLU A 83 -8.86 2.58 5.97
N GLY A 84 -8.66 2.08 7.19
CA GLY A 84 -9.61 1.26 7.94
C GLY A 84 -9.73 -0.20 7.46
N ASN A 85 -9.18 -0.56 6.30
CA ASN A 85 -9.14 -1.93 5.75
C ASN A 85 -7.69 -2.37 5.46
N SER A 86 -6.73 -1.89 6.24
CA SER A 86 -5.31 -2.26 6.12
C SER A 86 -4.88 -3.08 7.34
N LEU A 87 -4.38 -4.29 7.11
CA LEU A 87 -3.78 -5.11 8.17
C LEU A 87 -2.52 -4.43 8.69
N VAL A 88 -1.73 -3.84 7.79
CA VAL A 88 -0.52 -3.11 8.16
C VAL A 88 -0.87 -1.94 9.08
N GLU A 89 -1.84 -1.11 8.70
CA GLU A 89 -2.32 0.02 9.51
C GLU A 89 -2.79 -0.45 10.88
N TYR A 90 -3.55 -1.54 10.94
CA TYR A 90 -4.00 -2.11 12.19
C TYR A 90 -2.83 -2.51 13.09
N LEU A 91 -1.80 -3.19 12.54
CA LEU A 91 -0.65 -3.65 13.31
C LEU A 91 0.24 -2.49 13.77
N THR A 92 0.50 -1.49 12.92
CA THR A 92 1.31 -0.33 13.31
C THR A 92 0.60 0.51 14.38
N ASN A 93 -0.72 0.66 14.30
CA ASN A 93 -1.54 1.31 15.35
C ASN A 93 -1.55 0.55 16.67
N LYS A 94 -1.24 -0.76 16.66
CA LYS A 94 -1.06 -1.58 17.86
C LYS A 94 0.37 -1.58 18.40
N GLY A 95 1.23 -0.69 17.92
CA GLY A 95 2.59 -0.53 18.45
C GLY A 95 3.59 -1.59 17.97
N PHE A 96 3.27 -2.35 16.91
CA PHE A 96 4.23 -3.24 16.25
C PHE A 96 5.14 -2.48 15.28
N ASP A 97 6.42 -2.87 15.23
CA ASP A 97 7.36 -2.42 14.20
C ASP A 97 7.22 -3.35 12.97
N VAL A 98 6.50 -2.87 11.95
CA VAL A 98 6.05 -3.70 10.81
C VAL A 98 6.93 -3.47 9.59
N TYR A 99 7.32 -4.58 8.96
CA TYR A 99 8.13 -4.64 7.75
C TYR A 99 7.41 -5.48 6.69
N LEU A 100 7.62 -5.16 5.42
CA LEU A 100 7.06 -5.91 4.29
C LEU A 100 8.13 -6.18 3.24
N LEU A 101 8.32 -7.45 2.91
CA LEU A 101 9.14 -7.87 1.77
C LEU A 101 8.27 -7.95 0.52
N GLU A 102 8.47 -7.01 -0.39
CA GLU A 102 7.82 -6.97 -1.70
C GLU A 102 8.78 -7.50 -2.77
N TRP A 103 8.34 -8.46 -3.58
CA TRP A 103 9.20 -9.13 -4.57
C TRP A 103 9.43 -8.32 -5.84
N GLY A 104 8.52 -7.40 -6.15
CA GLY A 104 8.46 -6.70 -7.43
C GLY A 104 7.93 -7.58 -8.56
N THR A 105 8.09 -7.11 -9.80
CA THR A 105 7.62 -7.82 -11.00
C THR A 105 8.77 -8.61 -11.62
N PRO A 106 8.62 -9.93 -11.86
CA PRO A 106 9.65 -10.73 -12.49
C PRO A 106 9.89 -10.29 -13.94
N GLY A 107 11.15 -10.26 -14.35
CA GLY A 107 11.62 -9.93 -15.69
C GLY A 107 12.33 -11.11 -16.37
N MET A 108 12.78 -10.91 -17.62
CA MET A 108 13.47 -11.94 -18.39
C MET A 108 14.78 -12.41 -17.74
N GLU A 109 15.43 -11.53 -16.99
CA GLU A 109 16.64 -11.80 -16.23
C GLU A 109 16.39 -12.77 -15.05
N ASP A 110 15.15 -12.91 -14.59
CA ASP A 110 14.79 -13.82 -13.50
C ASP A 110 14.42 -15.23 -14.00
N ARG A 111 14.57 -15.52 -15.30
CA ARG A 111 14.15 -16.80 -15.93
C ARG A 111 14.75 -18.06 -15.30
N HIS A 112 15.84 -17.91 -14.57
CA HIS A 112 16.53 -19.02 -13.89
C HIS A 112 16.36 -18.99 -12.37
N MET A 113 15.60 -18.03 -11.82
CA MET A 113 15.30 -18.00 -10.39
C MET A 113 14.49 -19.24 -10.01
N LYS A 114 14.95 -19.90 -8.96
CA LYS A 114 14.30 -21.05 -8.33
C LYS A 114 13.66 -20.63 -7.03
N LEU A 115 12.76 -21.46 -6.51
CA LEU A 115 12.17 -21.26 -5.19
C LEU A 115 13.24 -21.10 -4.10
N ASP A 116 14.31 -21.90 -4.20
CA ASP A 116 15.44 -21.86 -3.27
C ASP A 116 16.06 -20.47 -3.19
N ASP A 117 16.20 -19.73 -4.30
CA ASP A 117 16.76 -18.38 -4.28
C ASP A 117 15.95 -17.46 -3.35
N TYR A 118 14.62 -17.53 -3.42
CA TYR A 118 13.75 -16.75 -2.52
C TYR A 118 13.94 -17.15 -1.05
N ILE A 119 13.98 -18.45 -0.76
CA ILE A 119 14.00 -19.00 0.60
C ILE A 119 15.37 -18.89 1.27
N VAL A 120 16.46 -19.22 0.56
CA VAL A 120 17.81 -19.29 1.15
C VAL A 120 18.61 -18.01 0.98
N ASP A 121 18.28 -17.17 0.00
CA ASP A 121 19.05 -15.96 -0.30
C ASP A 121 18.29 -14.67 0.04
N TYR A 122 17.02 -14.53 -0.38
CA TYR A 122 16.27 -13.29 -0.15
C TYR A 122 15.72 -13.16 1.26
N ILE A 123 14.92 -14.12 1.74
CA ILE A 123 14.28 -14.06 3.06
C ILE A 123 15.31 -13.90 4.19
N PRO A 124 16.43 -14.65 4.24
CA PRO A 124 17.41 -14.51 5.32
C PRO A 124 18.11 -13.14 5.31
N ARG A 125 18.30 -12.52 4.14
CA ARG A 125 18.83 -11.15 4.05
C ARG A 125 17.82 -10.13 4.57
N ALA A 126 16.54 -10.28 4.21
CA ALA A 126 15.48 -9.43 4.74
C ALA A 126 15.42 -9.54 6.27
N VAL A 127 15.43 -10.75 6.83
CA VAL A 127 15.45 -11.00 8.29
C VAL A 127 16.65 -10.31 8.95
N ARG A 128 17.87 -10.44 8.40
CA ARG A 128 19.06 -9.74 8.93
C ARG A 128 18.88 -8.22 8.92
N LYS A 129 18.25 -7.67 7.89
CA LYS A 129 17.99 -6.22 7.79
C LYS A 129 16.94 -5.75 8.79
N VAL A 130 15.89 -6.55 9.02
CA VAL A 130 14.91 -6.30 10.08
C VAL A 130 15.58 -6.29 11.44
N LEU A 131 16.39 -7.31 11.76
CA LEU A 131 17.12 -7.37 13.04
C LEU A 131 18.08 -6.19 13.22
N GLN A 132 18.77 -5.76 12.16
CA GLN A 132 19.67 -4.60 12.20
C GLN A 132 18.93 -3.27 12.45
N LYS A 133 17.69 -3.12 11.94
CA LYS A 133 16.94 -1.86 12.00
C LYS A 133 16.06 -1.75 13.25
N SER A 134 15.58 -2.89 13.75
CA SER A 134 14.66 -2.97 14.89
C SER A 134 15.35 -3.16 16.24
N GLY A 135 16.64 -3.48 16.25
CA GLY A 135 17.49 -3.66 17.43
C GLY A 135 18.43 -2.48 17.66
#